data_AF-A0A9C9U391-F1
#
_entry.id   AF-A0A9C9U391-F1
#
_cell.length_a   1.000
_cell.length_b   1.000
_cell.length_c   1.000
_cell.angle_alpha   90.00
_cell.angle_beta   90.00
_cell.angle_gamma   90.00
#
_symmetry.space_group_name_H-M   'P 1'
#
loop_
_entity.id
_entity.type
_entity.pdbx_description
1 polymer ?
#
loop_
_entity_poly.entity_id
_entity_poly.type
_entity_poly.pdbx_seq_one_letter_code
_entity_poly.pdbx_strand_id
1 'polypeptide(L)' 'MEILKQSAITAISQLPETANIDDIIVVLCKMKSEKPVLNQTATETQAVSCYDLAKDYIGCIEGPEDLSTNKAYMEGFGL' A
#
# COMPACT_ATOMS: atom_id res chain seq x y z
N MET A 1 -15.92 15.49 -4.36
CA MET A 1 -15.64 14.86 -3.04
C MET A 1 -16.91 14.36 -2.35
N GLU A 2 -18.05 15.04 -2.54
CA GLU A 2 -19.32 14.66 -1.89
C GLU A 2 -19.91 13.31 -2.34
N ILE A 3 -19.75 12.91 -3.60
CA ILE A 3 -20.28 11.62 -4.11
C ILE A 3 -19.65 10.42 -3.38
N LEU A 4 -18.35 10.49 -3.07
CA LEU A 4 -17.64 9.41 -2.38
C LEU A 4 -18.13 9.27 -0.93
N LYS A 5 -18.39 10.41 -0.26
CA LYS A 5 -18.95 10.40 1.10
C LYS A 5 -20.34 9.77 1.14
N GLN A 6 -21.20 10.14 0.20
CA GLN A 6 -22.56 9.59 0.13
C GLN A 6 -22.57 8.09 -0.22
N SER A 7 -21.65 7.67 -1.09
CA SER A 7 -21.47 6.25 -1.40
C SER A 7 -21.00 5.46 -0.18
N ALA A 8 -20.03 5.97 0.59
CA ALA A 8 -19.55 5.33 1.80
C ALA A 8 -20.65 5.20 2.87
N ILE A 9 -21.45 6.25 3.07
CA ILE A 9 -22.60 6.22 3.99
C ILE A 9 -23.60 5.13 3.57
N THR A 10 -23.92 5.07 2.28
CA THR A 10 -24.86 4.06 1.74
C THR A 10 -24.34 2.64 1.96
N ALA A 11 -23.05 2.39 1.75
CA ALA A 11 -22.43 1.08 1.93
C ALA A 11 -22.41 0.64 3.41
N ILE A 12 -22.17 1.57 4.34
CA ILE A 12 -22.22 1.28 5.79
C ILE A 12 -23.66 0.97 6.22
N SER A 13 -24.65 1.69 5.68
CA SER A 13 -26.06 1.47 6.01
C SER A 13 -26.62 0.12 5.51
N GLN A 14 -25.93 -0.56 4.60
CA GLN A 14 -26.31 -1.90 4.13
C GLN A 14 -25.75 -3.04 5.01
N LEU A 15 -24.88 -2.73 5.98
CA LEU A 15 -24.36 -3.71 6.92
C LEU A 15 -25.39 -4.07 7.98
N PRO A 16 -25.40 -5.32 8.48
CA PRO A 16 -26.27 -5.72 9.58
C PRO A 16 -25.88 -4.97 10.87
N GLU A 17 -26.84 -4.72 11.76
CA GLU A 17 -26.58 -4.04 13.04
C GLU A 17 -25.65 -4.82 13.99
N THR A 18 -25.39 -6.09 13.69
CA THR A 18 -24.43 -6.96 14.38
C THR A 18 -23.02 -6.93 13.78
N ALA A 19 -22.79 -6.14 12.72
CA ALA A 19 -21.49 -6.02 12.07
C ALA A 19 -20.45 -5.43 13.03
N ASN A 20 -19.25 -5.99 13.01
CA ASN A 20 -18.14 -5.48 13.78
C ASN A 20 -17.41 -4.37 13.01
N ILE A 21 -16.56 -3.62 13.72
CA ILE A 21 -15.76 -2.55 13.12
C ILE A 21 -14.87 -3.08 11.98
N ASP A 22 -14.38 -4.32 12.10
CA ASP A 22 -13.57 -4.96 11.06
C ASP A 22 -14.32 -5.13 9.74
N ASP A 23 -15.63 -5.42 9.78
CA ASP A 23 -16.47 -5.56 8.58
C ASP A 23 -16.64 -4.23 7.85
N ILE A 24 -16.78 -3.13 8.62
CA ILE A 24 -16.86 -1.76 8.10
C ILE A 24 -15.55 -1.38 7.40
N ILE A 25 -14.41 -1.72 8.02
CA ILE A 25 -13.08 -1.45 7.44
C ILE A 25 -12.92 -2.17 6.10
N VAL A 26 -13.32 -3.44 6.01
CA VAL A 26 -13.25 -4.22 4.77
C VAL A 26 -14.06 -3.58 3.65
N VAL A 27 -15.29 -3.15 3.93
CA VAL A 27 -16.16 -2.48 2.95
C VAL A 27 -15.55 -1.17 2.46
N LEU A 28 -15.09 -0.32 3.37
CA LEU A 28 -14.50 0.99 3.02
C LEU A 28 -13.17 0.85 2.27
N CYS A 29 -12.34 -0.13 2.63
CA CYS A 29 -11.11 -0.44 1.90
C CYS A 29 -11.40 -0.84 0.45
N LYS A 30 -12.44 -1.66 0.22
CA LYS A 30 -12.85 -2.08 -1.11
C LYS A 30 -13.30 -0.91 -1.99
N MET A 31 -14.00 0.08 -1.41
CA MET A 31 -14.41 1.31 -2.10
C MET A 31 -13.23 2.25 -2.41
N LYS A 32 -12.18 2.22 -1.58
CA LYS A 32 -10.97 3.02 -1.79
C LYS A 32 -10.06 2.44 -2.88
N SER A 33 -10.18 1.15 -3.19
CA SER A 33 -9.39 0.46 -4.23
C SER A 33 -9.78 0.82 -5.66
N GLU A 34 -10.85 1.60 -5.89
CA GLU A 34 -11.19 2.11 -7.23
C GLU A 34 -10.61 3.52 -7.46
N LYS A 35 -9.28 3.62 -7.57
CA LYS A 35 -8.54 4.71 -8.24
C LYS A 35 -7.07 4.34 -8.49
N PRO A 36 -6.58 4.57 -9.71
CA PRO A 36 -6.79 3.71 -10.86
C PRO A 36 -6.00 2.40 -10.76
N VAL A 37 -6.55 1.34 -11.36
CA VAL A 37 -5.76 0.22 -11.85
C VAL A 37 -4.65 0.78 -12.75
N LEU A 38 -3.40 0.65 -12.32
CA LEU A 38 -2.25 0.72 -13.19
C LEU A 38 -2.50 -0.31 -14.30
N ASN A 39 -2.76 0.18 -15.52
CA ASN A 39 -3.10 -0.56 -16.74
C ASN A 39 -2.93 -2.08 -16.62
N GLN A 40 -3.98 -2.79 -16.21
CA GLN A 40 -4.10 -4.22 -16.46
C GLN A 40 -4.51 -4.39 -17.92
N THR A 41 -3.55 -4.16 -18.82
CA THR A 41 -3.57 -4.88 -20.09
C THR A 41 -3.32 -6.33 -19.74
N ALA A 42 -4.31 -7.17 -19.99
CA ALA A 42 -4.14 -8.61 -20.03
C ALA A 42 -3.05 -8.95 -21.05
N THR A 43 -1.82 -9.06 -20.58
CA THR A 43 -0.70 -9.68 -21.27
C THR A 43 -0.11 -10.65 -20.27
N GLU A 44 0.10 -11.87 -20.73
CA GLU A 44 0.77 -13.00 -20.11
C GLU A 44 1.64 -12.62 -18.91
N THR A 45 1.59 -13.43 -17.84
CA THR A 45 2.36 -13.25 -16.60
C THR A 45 3.86 -13.35 -16.89
N GLN A 46 4.41 -12.32 -17.50
CA GLN A 46 5.81 -12.21 -17.83
C GLN A 46 6.53 -12.12 -16.49
N ALA A 47 7.42 -13.08 -16.23
CA ALA A 47 8.18 -13.11 -14.99
C ALA A 47 8.96 -11.79 -14.88
N VAL A 48 8.49 -10.92 -13.99
CA VAL A 48 9.13 -9.63 -13.70
C VAL A 48 10.19 -9.85 -12.64
N SER A 49 11.37 -9.27 -12.86
CA SER A 49 12.45 -9.34 -11.89
C SER A 49 12.18 -8.38 -10.73
N CYS A 50 12.80 -8.63 -9.57
CA CYS A 50 12.73 -7.70 -8.44
C CYS A 50 13.26 -6.31 -8.81
N TYR A 51 14.19 -6.23 -9.77
CA TYR A 51 14.70 -4.97 -10.30
C TYR A 51 13.62 -4.19 -11.03
N ASP A 52 12.83 -4.84 -11.88
CA ASP A 52 11.77 -4.18 -12.66
C ASP A 52 10.70 -3.56 -11.74
N LEU A 53 10.41 -4.22 -10.62
CA LEU A 53 9.47 -3.71 -9.62
C LEU A 53 10.03 -2.51 -8.82
N ALA A 54 11.34 -2.48 -8.60
CA ALA A 54 11.99 -1.46 -7.78
C ALA A 54 12.51 -0.26 -8.60
N LYS A 55 12.48 -0.34 -9.93
CA LYS A 55 13.11 0.63 -10.84
C LYS A 55 12.72 2.08 -10.58
N ASP A 56 11.45 2.32 -10.27
CA ASP A 56 10.91 3.66 -10.01
C ASP A 56 11.35 4.24 -8.65
N TYR A 57 11.89 3.41 -7.77
CA TYR A 57 12.39 3.82 -6.45
C TYR A 57 13.91 4.06 -6.45
N ILE A 58 14.63 3.63 -7.49
CA ILE A 58 16.09 3.80 -7.60
C ILE A 58 16.40 5.30 -7.76
N GLY A 59 17.13 5.86 -6.79
CA GLY A 59 17.55 7.26 -6.80
C GLY A 59 16.48 8.26 -6.36
N CYS A 60 15.24 7.83 -6.11
CA CYS A 60 14.19 8.68 -5.52
C CYS A 60 14.17 8.62 -3.99
N ILE A 61 14.81 7.61 -3.41
CA ILE A 61 14.94 7.46 -1.97
C ILE A 61 16.30 8.01 -1.56
N GLU A 62 16.29 9.14 -0.87
CA GLU A 62 17.45 9.55 -0.07
C GLU A 62 17.56 8.58 1.10
N GLY A 63 18.64 7.80 1.09
CA GLY A 63 18.96 6.91 2.21
C GLY A 63 19.33 7.70 3.45
N PRO A 64 19.26 7.07 4.64
CA PRO A 64 19.90 7.64 5.83
C PRO A 64 21.37 7.98 5.54
N GLU A 65 21.88 8.99 6.22
CA GLU A 65 23.28 9.42 6.11
C GLU A 65 24.22 8.21 6.18
N ASP A 66 25.26 8.24 5.34
CA ASP A 66 26.14 7.09 5.12
C ASP A 66 26.68 6.52 6.44
N LEU A 67 26.09 5.40 6.86
CA LEU A 67 26.49 4.66 8.05
C LEU A 67 27.90 4.06 7.90
N SER A 68 28.51 4.05 6.71
CA SER A 68 29.91 3.64 6.52
C SER A 68 30.88 4.50 7.35
N THR A 69 30.49 5.75 7.64
CA THR A 69 31.27 6.67 8.46
C THR A 69 30.96 6.53 9.96
N ASN A 70 29.82 5.94 10.33
CA ASN A 70 29.39 5.77 11.72
C ASN A 70 29.61 4.33 12.21
N LYS A 71 30.83 4.05 12.68
CA LYS A 71 31.23 2.73 13.21
C LYS A 71 30.45 2.29 14.46
N ALA A 72 29.86 3.23 15.20
CA ALA A 72 29.08 2.91 16.39
C ALA A 72 27.79 2.15 16.06
N TYR A 73 27.28 2.27 14.83
CA TYR A 73 26.08 1.54 14.38
C TYR A 73 26.22 0.01 14.46
N MET A 74 27.45 -0.52 14.41
CA MET A 74 27.71 -1.97 14.49
C MET A 74 27.96 -2.48 15.92
N GLU A 75 27.94 -1.62 16.94
CA GLU A 75 28.09 -2.05 18.33
C GLU A 75 26.92 -2.96 18.73
N GLY A 76 27.23 -4.17 19.21
CA GLY A 76 26.21 -5.16 19.57
C GLY A 76 25.84 -6.16 18.48
N PHE A 77 26.33 -6.00 17.25
CA PHE A 77 26.03 -6.95 16.18
C PHE A 77 26.87 -8.23 16.35
N GLY A 78 26.20 -9.37 16.57
CA GLY A 78 26.84 -10.68 16.71
C GLY A 78 27.35 -11.02 18.11
N LEU A 79 26.88 -10.31 19.15
CA LEU A 79 27.06 -10.67 20.56
C LEU A 79 25.91 -11.55 21.08
#